data_AF-A0A1F3SP69-F1
#
_entry.id   AF-A0A1F3SP69-F1
#
_cell.length_a   1.000
_cell.length_b   1.000
_cell.length_c   1.000
_cell.angle_alpha   90.00
_cell.angle_beta   90.00
_cell.angle_gamma   90.00
#
_symmetry.space_group_name_H-M   'P 1'
#
loop_
_entity.id
_entity.type
_entity.pdbx_description
1 polymer ?
#
loop_
_entity_poly.entity_id
_entity_poly.type
_entity_poly.pdbx_seq_one_letter_code
_entity_poly.pdbx_strand_id
1 'polypeptide(L)'
;METDLIVKYLVEKVVMICSGTLLPMILLTFLGAVCLRLLVYYTVKREMWFAREFQRRVFKILDEAKIEDQFSFYPFVKRTLERTFYESFIVRAIMKRRNPDYVMALSDRLFLIQQGSAILIKDALKQLKYLRKTDERPKFLEISKTIFQNNPCFSKVLGILPIDAANSMLNILPGLFIIGGIFGTFLGIMDGLPKLSMMDLSDSEGSKLIMDTFLLKISFSMSASITGIMVSVTTTLFNTVFAVEKVFIDMVERFENTLDMVWDRSMDNDVPVGLVEFDEHKDPIDALAADALQEELKKDKKAKKSIRPWESPTLKQSVKVAPAAPADDKVDKAG
;
A
#
# COMPACT_ATOMS: atom_id res chain seq x y z
N MET A 1 52.29 24.51 19.00
CA MET A 1 51.73 25.75 19.55
C MET A 1 50.52 26.25 18.74
N GLU A 2 50.65 26.58 17.45
CA GLU A 2 49.48 26.97 16.63
C GLU A 2 48.50 25.81 16.39
N THR A 3 48.99 24.60 16.16
CA THR A 3 48.16 23.39 16.01
C THR A 3 47.32 23.09 17.26
N ASP A 4 47.87 23.33 18.44
CA ASP A 4 47.20 23.03 19.71
C ASP A 4 46.07 24.02 20.01
N LEU A 5 46.22 25.27 19.57
CA LEU A 5 45.17 26.30 19.66
C LEU A 5 44.01 25.99 18.71
N ILE A 6 44.32 25.57 17.47
CA ILE A 6 43.30 25.19 16.49
C ILE A 6 42.50 23.97 16.99
N VAL A 7 43.19 22.95 17.51
CA VAL A 7 42.54 21.75 18.05
C VAL A 7 41.63 22.09 19.24
N LYS A 8 42.11 22.89 20.20
CA LYS A 8 41.29 23.32 21.35
C LYS A 8 40.05 24.09 20.93
N TYR A 9 40.19 25.04 20.02
CA TYR A 9 39.07 25.83 19.50
C TYR A 9 38.02 24.94 18.79
N LEU A 10 38.48 23.99 17.97
CA LEU A 10 37.58 23.05 17.30
C LEU A 10 36.84 22.16 18.30
N VAL A 11 37.54 21.61 19.29
CA VAL A 11 36.94 20.75 20.32
C VAL A 11 35.89 21.53 21.12
N GLU A 12 36.19 22.75 21.58
CA GLU A 12 35.25 23.58 22.34
C GLU A 12 33.99 23.91 21.53
N LYS A 13 34.14 24.24 20.25
CA LYS A 13 33.00 24.53 19.36
C LYS A 13 32.14 23.31 19.11
N VAL A 14 32.75 22.14 18.86
CA VAL A 14 32.02 20.88 18.68
C VAL A 14 31.25 20.53 19.94
N VAL A 15 31.88 20.62 21.11
CA VAL A 15 31.26 20.29 22.40
C VAL A 15 30.09 21.21 22.70
N MET A 16 30.23 22.51 22.47
CA MET A 16 29.16 23.49 22.67
C MET A 16 27.95 23.21 21.76
N ILE A 17 28.19 22.93 20.47
CA ILE A 17 27.13 22.62 19.52
C ILE A 17 26.45 21.32 19.90
N CYS A 18 27.22 20.25 20.17
CA CYS A 18 26.66 18.95 20.49
C CYS A 18 25.88 18.98 21.81
N SER A 19 26.40 19.60 22.87
CA SER A 19 25.72 19.69 24.18
C SER A 19 24.34 20.37 24.09
N GLY A 20 24.22 21.45 23.30
CA GLY A 20 22.95 22.16 23.14
C GLY A 20 21.94 21.52 22.18
N THR A 21 22.41 20.71 21.22
CA THR A 21 21.56 20.18 20.13
C THR A 21 21.32 18.68 20.18
N LEU A 22 22.03 17.93 21.01
CA LEU A 22 21.96 16.47 21.03
C LEU A 22 20.58 15.94 21.41
N LEU A 23 19.97 16.48 22.47
CA LEU A 23 18.64 16.04 22.91
C LEU A 23 17.54 16.27 21.84
N PRO A 24 17.37 17.48 21.26
CA PRO A 24 16.39 17.68 20.20
C PRO A 24 16.70 16.86 18.95
N MET A 25 17.97 16.61 18.62
CA MET A 25 18.37 15.74 17.52
C MET A 25 17.96 14.28 17.75
N ILE A 26 18.16 13.73 18.96
CA ILE A 26 17.69 12.38 19.33
C ILE A 26 16.17 12.28 19.20
N LEU A 27 15.42 13.27 19.68
CA LEU A 27 13.96 13.27 19.60
C LEU A 27 13.45 13.40 18.16
N LEU A 28 14.06 14.27 17.34
CA LEU A 28 13.69 14.46 15.95
C LEU A 28 13.99 13.21 15.11
N THR A 29 15.15 12.59 15.32
CA THR A 29 15.50 11.32 14.66
C THR A 29 14.59 10.18 15.09
N PHE A 30 14.17 10.14 16.36
CA PHE A 30 13.16 9.20 16.84
C PHE A 30 11.81 9.38 16.15
N LEU A 31 11.29 10.61 16.10
CA LEU A 31 10.03 10.90 15.41
C LEU A 31 10.10 10.56 13.92
N GLY A 32 11.21 10.91 13.26
CA GLY A 32 11.47 10.53 11.87
C GLY A 32 11.49 9.02 11.66
N ALA A 33 12.08 8.27 12.60
CA ALA A 33 12.14 6.82 12.55
C ALA A 33 10.78 6.16 12.74
N VAL A 34 9.99 6.63 13.71
CA VAL A 34 8.61 6.16 13.91
C VAL A 34 7.76 6.42 12.67
N CYS A 35 7.85 7.62 12.09
CA CYS A 35 7.14 7.98 10.86
C CYS A 35 7.57 7.09 9.69
N LEU A 36 8.87 6.92 9.47
CA LEU A 36 9.40 6.07 8.41
C LEU A 36 8.98 4.61 8.59
N ARG A 37 9.02 4.08 9.82
CA ARG A 37 8.59 2.71 10.11
C ARG A 37 7.11 2.50 9.82
N LEU A 38 6.26 3.42 10.28
CA LEU A 38 4.82 3.38 9.99
C LEU A 38 4.54 3.45 8.49
N LEU A 39 5.28 4.30 7.78
CA LEU A 39 5.12 4.48 6.35
C LEU A 39 5.49 3.18 5.61
N VAL A 40 6.67 2.60 5.86
CA VAL A 40 7.08 1.32 5.26
C VAL A 40 6.07 0.22 5.58
N TYR A 41 5.66 0.10 6.85
CA TYR A 41 4.68 -0.90 7.27
C TYR A 41 3.34 -0.71 6.56
N TYR A 42 2.87 0.53 6.42
CA TYR A 42 1.62 0.82 5.72
C TYR A 42 1.71 0.44 4.25
N THR A 43 2.80 0.77 3.55
CA THR A 43 3.03 0.41 2.15
C THR A 43 2.93 -1.10 1.94
N VAL A 44 3.70 -1.90 2.68
CA VAL A 44 3.69 -3.37 2.53
C VAL A 44 2.35 -3.98 2.95
N LYS A 45 1.68 -3.41 3.96
CA LYS A 45 0.34 -3.86 4.37
C LYS A 45 -0.71 -3.60 3.29
N ARG A 46 -0.57 -2.53 2.51
CA ARG A 46 -1.44 -2.23 1.37
C ARG A 46 -1.22 -3.22 0.23
N GLU A 47 0.02 -3.61 -0.04
CA GLU A 47 0.34 -4.65 -1.02
C GLU A 47 -0.23 -6.01 -0.60
N MET A 48 -0.07 -6.38 0.67
CA MET A 48 -0.65 -7.59 1.24
C MET A 48 -2.17 -7.63 1.07
N TRP A 49 -2.84 -6.47 1.15
CA TRP A 49 -4.27 -6.37 0.93
C TRP A 49 -4.66 -6.73 -0.51
N PHE A 50 -3.89 -6.34 -1.52
CA PHE A 50 -4.11 -6.74 -2.91
C PHE A 50 -3.96 -8.26 -3.09
N ALA A 51 -2.89 -8.86 -2.56
CA ALA A 51 -2.69 -10.31 -2.60
C ALA A 51 -3.84 -11.07 -1.92
N ARG A 52 -4.36 -10.54 -0.81
CA ARG A 52 -5.52 -11.11 -0.11
C ARG A 52 -6.80 -11.04 -0.93
N GLU A 53 -7.06 -9.95 -1.66
CA GLU A 53 -8.26 -9.90 -2.51
C GLU A 53 -8.15 -10.82 -3.72
N PHE A 54 -6.95 -10.96 -4.29
CA PHE A 54 -6.70 -11.98 -5.31
C PHE A 54 -7.02 -13.38 -4.77
N GLN A 55 -6.46 -13.74 -3.60
CA GLN A 55 -6.73 -15.01 -2.93
C GLN A 55 -8.23 -15.25 -2.70
N ARG A 56 -8.96 -14.28 -2.13
CA ARG A 56 -10.40 -14.42 -1.88
C ARG A 56 -11.21 -14.65 -3.15
N ARG A 57 -10.82 -14.00 -4.24
CA ARG A 57 -11.52 -14.13 -5.53
C ARG A 57 -11.27 -15.48 -6.17
N VAL A 58 -10.02 -15.94 -6.13
CA VAL A 58 -9.65 -17.29 -6.55
C VAL A 58 -10.49 -18.30 -5.77
N PHE A 59 -10.50 -18.24 -4.43
CA PHE A 59 -11.32 -19.13 -3.61
C PHE A 59 -12.80 -19.09 -3.98
N LYS A 60 -13.39 -17.89 -4.07
CA LYS A 60 -14.80 -17.75 -4.44
C LYS A 60 -15.12 -18.39 -5.78
N ILE A 61 -14.25 -18.21 -6.78
CA ILE A 61 -14.44 -18.81 -8.11
C ILE A 61 -14.27 -20.33 -8.05
N LEU A 62 -13.28 -20.84 -7.31
CA LEU A 62 -13.10 -22.29 -7.14
C LEU A 62 -14.24 -22.95 -6.36
N ASP A 63 -14.79 -22.29 -5.35
CA ASP A 63 -15.92 -22.80 -4.55
C ASP A 63 -17.23 -22.81 -5.36
N GLU A 64 -17.41 -21.85 -6.26
CA GLU A 64 -18.57 -21.77 -7.16
C GLU A 64 -18.44 -22.71 -8.38
N ALA A 65 -17.22 -23.06 -8.77
CA ALA A 65 -16.94 -23.95 -9.91
C ALA A 65 -17.31 -25.39 -9.58
N LYS A 66 -17.95 -26.09 -10.52
CA LYS A 66 -18.23 -27.52 -10.36
C LYS A 66 -16.94 -28.33 -10.49
N ILE A 67 -16.92 -29.53 -9.91
CA ILE A 67 -15.74 -30.41 -9.95
C ILE A 67 -15.30 -30.69 -11.41
N GLU A 68 -16.26 -30.71 -12.33
CA GLU A 68 -16.12 -31.02 -13.76
C GLU A 68 -15.69 -29.83 -14.64
N ASP A 69 -15.67 -28.59 -14.11
CA ASP A 69 -15.27 -27.42 -14.90
C ASP A 69 -13.76 -27.47 -15.15
N GLN A 70 -13.38 -27.89 -16.35
CA GLN A 70 -11.99 -27.90 -16.80
C GLN A 70 -11.58 -26.50 -17.25
N PHE A 71 -10.49 -25.98 -16.68
CA PHE A 71 -9.91 -24.71 -17.10
C PHE A 71 -8.39 -24.81 -17.26
N SER A 72 -7.87 -24.01 -18.20
CA SER A 72 -6.44 -23.80 -18.37
C SER A 72 -5.93 -22.79 -17.32
N PHE A 73 -4.76 -23.06 -16.76
CA PHE A 73 -4.15 -22.30 -15.67
C PHE A 73 -3.93 -20.84 -16.04
N TYR A 74 -3.21 -20.58 -17.14
CA TYR A 74 -2.83 -19.22 -17.52
C TYR A 74 -4.02 -18.29 -17.80
N PRO A 75 -5.02 -18.67 -18.62
CA PRO A 75 -6.20 -17.83 -18.85
C PRO A 75 -7.02 -17.56 -17.58
N PHE A 76 -7.09 -18.55 -16.68
CA PHE A 76 -7.79 -18.41 -15.41
C PHE A 76 -7.11 -17.38 -14.50
N VAL A 77 -5.79 -17.51 -14.32
CA VAL A 77 -5.00 -16.58 -13.50
C VAL A 77 -5.03 -15.18 -14.10
N LYS A 78 -4.88 -15.02 -15.42
CA LYS A 78 -4.99 -13.73 -16.11
C LYS A 78 -6.32 -13.04 -15.83
N ARG A 79 -7.43 -13.70 -16.13
CA ARG A 79 -8.77 -13.14 -15.92
C ARG A 79 -9.00 -12.76 -14.45
N THR A 80 -8.54 -13.60 -13.53
CA THR A 80 -8.76 -13.36 -12.10
C THR A 80 -7.91 -12.20 -11.58
N LEU A 81 -6.64 -12.09 -11.99
CA LEU A 81 -5.77 -10.97 -11.64
C LEU A 81 -6.27 -9.64 -12.22
N GLU A 82 -6.63 -9.62 -13.50
CA GLU A 82 -7.16 -8.44 -14.19
C GLU A 82 -8.48 -7.96 -13.58
N ARG A 83 -9.40 -8.89 -13.29
CA ARG A 83 -10.64 -8.57 -12.59
C ARG A 83 -10.39 -8.06 -11.17
N THR A 84 -9.43 -8.65 -10.45
CA THR A 84 -9.04 -8.19 -9.11
C THR A 84 -8.55 -6.74 -9.16
N PHE A 85 -7.73 -6.40 -10.15
CA PHE A 85 -7.22 -5.05 -10.36
C PHE A 85 -8.35 -4.07 -10.68
N TYR A 86 -9.20 -4.40 -11.65
CA TYR A 86 -10.30 -3.55 -12.09
C TYR A 86 -11.25 -3.19 -10.94
N GLU A 87 -11.69 -4.19 -10.18
CA GLU A 87 -12.62 -3.96 -9.09
C GLU A 87 -11.96 -3.31 -7.86
N SER A 88 -10.66 -3.54 -7.64
CA SER A 88 -9.96 -2.95 -6.50
C SER A 88 -9.66 -1.47 -6.71
N PHE A 89 -9.36 -1.04 -7.94
CA PHE A 89 -8.94 0.33 -8.23
C PHE A 89 -9.99 1.12 -9.01
N ILE A 90 -10.51 0.59 -10.12
CA ILE A 90 -11.35 1.34 -11.07
C ILE A 90 -12.79 1.45 -10.58
N VAL A 91 -13.41 0.33 -10.20
CA VAL A 91 -14.80 0.34 -9.69
C VAL A 91 -14.92 1.18 -8.42
N ARG A 92 -13.89 1.16 -7.56
CA ARG A 92 -13.86 1.99 -6.35
C ARG A 92 -13.66 3.47 -6.65
N ALA A 93 -12.76 3.81 -7.58
CA ALA A 93 -12.55 5.19 -8.00
C ALA A 93 -13.83 5.82 -8.58
N ILE A 94 -14.62 5.04 -9.32
CA ILE A 94 -15.88 5.48 -9.95
C ILE A 94 -17.04 5.51 -8.95
N MET A 95 -17.22 4.48 -8.13
CA MET A 95 -18.44 4.32 -7.32
C MET A 95 -18.45 5.12 -6.01
N LYS A 96 -17.30 5.53 -5.43
CA LYS A 96 -17.14 6.37 -4.22
C LYS A 96 -18.21 6.19 -3.11
N ARG A 97 -18.68 4.96 -2.88
CA ARG A 97 -19.92 4.72 -2.12
C ARG A 97 -19.70 4.63 -0.61
N ARG A 98 -18.46 4.66 -0.10
CA ARG A 98 -18.16 4.64 1.35
C ARG A 98 -17.13 5.71 1.73
N ASN A 99 -17.38 6.44 2.82
CA ASN A 99 -16.54 7.53 3.35
C ASN A 99 -15.01 7.26 3.49
N PRO A 100 -14.47 6.04 3.68
CA PRO A 100 -13.02 5.82 3.64
C PRO A 100 -12.35 5.95 2.26
N ASP A 101 -13.13 6.07 1.17
CA ASP A 101 -12.59 5.98 -0.20
C ASP A 101 -11.73 7.20 -0.61
N TYR A 102 -11.95 8.40 -0.04
CA TYR A 102 -11.15 9.58 -0.38
C TYR A 102 -9.71 9.49 0.15
N VAL A 103 -9.54 9.02 1.39
CA VAL A 103 -8.22 8.82 2.00
C VAL A 103 -7.50 7.65 1.32
N MET A 104 -8.23 6.59 0.93
CA MET A 104 -7.66 5.49 0.14
C MET A 104 -7.16 5.97 -1.24
N ALA A 105 -7.92 6.80 -1.96
CA ALA A 105 -7.52 7.30 -3.28
C ALA A 105 -6.27 8.19 -3.22
N LEU A 106 -6.12 9.02 -2.17
CA LEU A 106 -4.91 9.80 -1.95
C LEU A 106 -3.71 8.91 -1.60
N SER A 107 -3.91 7.90 -0.75
CA SER A 107 -2.85 6.95 -0.42
C SER A 107 -2.42 6.11 -1.64
N ASP A 108 -3.36 5.67 -2.47
CA ASP A 108 -3.06 4.87 -3.67
C ASP A 108 -2.27 5.67 -4.71
N ARG A 109 -2.52 6.98 -4.81
CA ARG A 109 -1.76 7.89 -5.66
C ARG A 109 -0.37 8.22 -5.09
N LEU A 110 -0.27 8.44 -3.77
CA LEU A 110 0.99 8.72 -3.09
C LEU A 110 1.94 7.52 -3.11
N PHE A 111 1.38 6.31 -2.98
CA PHE A 111 2.14 5.05 -2.93
C PHE A 111 2.24 4.34 -4.28
N LEU A 112 1.76 4.94 -5.37
CA LEU A 112 1.81 4.36 -6.73
C LEU A 112 1.31 2.91 -6.79
N ILE A 113 0.37 2.53 -5.92
CA ILE A 113 -0.05 1.14 -5.70
C ILE A 113 -0.66 0.58 -6.99
N GLN A 114 -1.43 1.39 -7.71
CA GLN A 114 -2.03 1.00 -8.99
C GLN A 114 -0.95 0.64 -10.03
N GLN A 115 0.13 1.40 -10.11
CA GLN A 115 1.23 1.11 -11.03
C GLN A 115 2.01 -0.13 -10.59
N GLY A 116 2.26 -0.27 -9.27
CA GLY A 116 2.89 -1.46 -8.70
C GLY A 116 2.10 -2.72 -8.97
N SER A 117 0.78 -2.73 -8.72
CA SER A 117 -0.08 -3.88 -9.01
C SER A 117 -0.14 -4.20 -10.50
N ALA A 118 -0.15 -3.21 -11.40
CA ALA A 118 -0.13 -3.45 -12.84
C ALA A 118 1.18 -4.12 -13.30
N ILE A 119 2.32 -3.65 -12.81
CA ILE A 119 3.63 -4.27 -13.07
C ILE A 119 3.67 -5.69 -12.51
N LEU A 120 3.17 -5.89 -11.28
CA LEU A 120 3.09 -7.23 -10.68
C LEU A 120 2.28 -8.19 -11.55
N ILE A 121 1.12 -7.77 -12.06
CA ILE A 121 0.30 -8.62 -12.93
C ILE A 121 1.07 -8.95 -14.22
N LYS A 122 1.69 -7.95 -14.84
CA LYS A 122 2.48 -8.15 -16.07
C LYS A 122 3.63 -9.13 -15.86
N ASP A 123 4.39 -8.97 -14.79
CA ASP A 123 5.53 -9.83 -14.46
C ASP A 123 5.08 -11.23 -14.04
N ALA A 124 3.99 -11.33 -13.27
CA ALA A 124 3.37 -12.61 -12.93
C ALA A 124 2.97 -13.36 -14.20
N LEU A 125 2.20 -12.73 -15.09
CA LEU A 125 1.77 -13.37 -16.34
C LEU A 125 2.96 -13.76 -17.22
N LYS A 126 3.98 -12.91 -17.33
CA LYS A 126 5.19 -13.24 -18.08
C LYS A 126 5.89 -14.49 -17.55
N GLN A 127 6.00 -14.66 -16.23
CA GLN A 127 6.64 -15.84 -15.64
C GLN A 127 5.74 -17.09 -15.74
N LEU A 128 4.45 -16.94 -15.49
CA LEU A 128 3.48 -18.04 -15.53
C LEU A 128 3.26 -18.60 -16.95
N LYS A 129 3.46 -17.78 -17.99
CA LYS A 129 3.34 -18.19 -19.39
C LYS A 129 4.28 -19.33 -19.77
N TYR A 130 5.50 -19.33 -19.25
CA TYR A 130 6.52 -20.31 -19.64
C TYR A 130 6.43 -21.62 -18.84
N LEU A 131 5.52 -21.70 -17.86
CA LEU A 131 5.30 -22.93 -17.12
C LEU A 131 4.66 -23.95 -18.04
N ARG A 132 5.27 -25.14 -18.15
CA ARG A 132 4.63 -26.28 -18.82
C ARG A 132 4.03 -27.16 -17.76
N LYS A 133 2.84 -27.72 -18.05
CA LYS A 133 2.26 -28.78 -17.23
C LYS A 133 3.14 -30.01 -17.43
N THR A 134 4.05 -30.26 -16.50
CA THR A 134 4.95 -31.42 -16.46
C THR A 134 4.79 -32.07 -15.09
N ASP A 135 5.22 -33.33 -14.94
CA ASP A 135 5.13 -34.05 -13.65
C ASP A 135 5.88 -33.35 -12.51
N GLU A 136 6.87 -32.51 -12.84
CA GLU A 136 7.56 -31.65 -11.87
C GLU A 136 6.73 -30.42 -11.50
N ARG A 137 6.51 -30.23 -10.20
CA ARG A 137 5.80 -29.06 -9.67
C ARG A 137 6.62 -27.78 -9.90
N PRO A 138 6.01 -26.70 -10.41
CA PRO A 138 6.69 -25.43 -10.53
C PRO A 138 7.07 -24.89 -9.15
N LYS A 139 8.22 -24.24 -9.06
CA LYS A 139 8.65 -23.55 -7.84
C LYS A 139 7.94 -22.20 -7.70
N PHE A 140 6.64 -22.22 -7.43
CA PHE A 140 5.83 -21.01 -7.30
C PHE A 140 6.32 -20.04 -6.22
N LEU A 141 7.01 -20.55 -5.19
CA LEU A 141 7.61 -19.70 -4.16
C LEU A 141 8.74 -18.83 -4.73
N GLU A 142 9.64 -19.40 -5.54
CA GLU A 142 10.74 -18.66 -6.16
C GLU A 142 10.21 -17.66 -7.20
N ILE A 143 9.20 -18.06 -7.98
CA ILE A 143 8.49 -17.21 -8.95
C ILE A 143 7.85 -16.02 -8.23
N SER A 144 7.06 -16.29 -7.18
CA SER A 144 6.37 -15.26 -6.40
C SER A 144 7.36 -14.29 -5.76
N LYS A 145 8.42 -14.79 -5.10
CA LYS A 145 9.49 -13.95 -4.55
C LYS A 145 10.10 -13.04 -5.61
N THR A 146 10.40 -13.59 -6.78
CA THR A 146 11.00 -12.85 -7.90
C THR A 146 10.07 -11.75 -8.42
N ILE A 147 8.77 -12.04 -8.57
CA ILE A 147 7.76 -11.06 -9.00
C ILE A 147 7.66 -9.89 -8.01
N PHE A 148 7.62 -10.18 -6.71
CA PHE A 148 7.50 -9.13 -5.69
C PHE A 148 8.80 -8.33 -5.51
N GLN A 149 9.97 -8.97 -5.57
CA GLN A 149 11.27 -8.30 -5.40
C GLN A 149 11.65 -7.43 -6.60
N ASN A 150 11.33 -7.85 -7.83
CA ASN A 150 11.66 -7.09 -9.04
C ASN A 150 10.76 -5.87 -9.26
N ASN A 151 9.68 -5.73 -8.47
CA ASN A 151 8.74 -4.64 -8.66
C ASN A 151 9.31 -3.31 -8.10
N PRO A 152 9.61 -2.31 -8.95
CA PRO A 152 10.24 -1.07 -8.53
C PRO A 152 9.34 -0.21 -7.63
N CYS A 153 8.02 -0.40 -7.70
CA CYS A 153 7.06 0.31 -6.85
C CYS A 153 6.96 -0.31 -5.45
N PHE A 154 7.21 -1.62 -5.34
CA PHE A 154 7.16 -2.36 -4.06
C PHE A 154 8.52 -2.45 -3.37
N SER A 155 9.61 -2.19 -4.10
CA SER A 155 10.95 -2.08 -3.51
C SER A 155 11.24 -0.67 -2.97
N LYS A 156 10.49 0.37 -3.41
CA LYS A 156 10.76 1.77 -3.05
C LYS A 156 9.59 2.43 -2.32
N VAL A 157 9.86 2.89 -1.11
CA VAL A 157 9.01 3.83 -0.38
C VAL A 157 9.00 5.19 -1.10
N LEU A 158 7.79 5.67 -1.44
CA LEU A 158 7.55 6.94 -2.15
C LEU A 158 8.32 7.06 -3.48
N GLY A 159 8.71 5.93 -4.09
CA GLY A 159 9.47 5.89 -5.35
C GLY A 159 10.95 6.27 -5.24
N ILE A 160 11.43 6.71 -4.07
CA ILE A 160 12.80 7.24 -3.88
C ILE A 160 13.63 6.35 -2.96
N LEU A 161 13.04 5.86 -1.87
CA LEU A 161 13.81 5.25 -0.78
C LEU A 161 13.63 3.72 -0.75
N PRO A 162 14.70 2.92 -0.95
CA PRO A 162 14.58 1.46 -0.97
C PRO A 162 14.16 0.92 0.41
N ILE A 163 13.14 0.06 0.43
CA ILE A 163 12.54 -0.51 1.66
C ILE A 163 13.59 -1.28 2.47
N ASP A 164 14.47 -2.02 1.81
CA ASP A 164 15.52 -2.80 2.47
C ASP A 164 16.50 -1.91 3.23
N ALA A 165 16.90 -0.78 2.63
CA ALA A 165 17.77 0.19 3.29
C ALA A 165 17.05 0.89 4.44
N ALA A 166 15.78 1.26 4.25
CA ALA A 166 14.95 1.85 5.30
C ALA A 166 14.85 0.91 6.51
N ASN A 167 14.55 -0.36 6.27
CA ASN A 167 14.42 -1.39 7.29
C ASN A 167 15.75 -1.62 8.02
N SER A 168 16.85 -1.74 7.28
CA SER A 168 18.20 -1.90 7.84
C SER A 168 18.60 -0.70 8.71
N MET A 169 18.36 0.52 8.24
CA MET A 169 18.64 1.76 8.98
C MET A 169 17.82 1.85 10.26
N LEU A 170 16.52 1.53 10.20
CA LEU A 170 15.63 1.53 11.36
C LEU A 170 16.03 0.49 12.41
N ASN A 171 16.56 -0.66 12.00
CA ASN A 171 17.02 -1.71 12.91
C ASN A 171 18.32 -1.35 13.65
N ILE A 172 19.18 -0.50 13.07
CA ILE A 172 20.43 -0.04 13.70
C ILE A 172 20.18 1.15 14.65
N LEU A 173 19.10 1.90 14.44
CA LEU A 173 18.79 3.13 15.16
C LEU A 173 18.73 3.01 16.69
N PRO A 174 18.17 1.94 17.30
CA PRO A 174 18.23 1.75 18.74
C PRO A 174 19.65 1.78 19.31
N GLY A 175 20.61 1.18 18.60
CA GLY A 175 22.03 1.21 18.98
C GLY A 175 22.60 2.62 18.93
N LEU A 176 22.26 3.38 17.88
CA LEU A 176 22.67 4.78 17.74
C LEU A 176 22.12 5.68 18.85
N PHE A 177 20.90 5.44 19.34
CA PHE A 177 20.33 6.19 20.46
C PHE A 177 21.06 5.93 21.79
N ILE A 178 21.49 4.70 22.04
CA ILE A 178 22.29 4.37 23.23
C ILE A 178 23.65 5.08 23.15
N ILE A 179 24.32 4.98 22.00
CA ILE A 179 25.62 5.63 21.78
C ILE A 179 25.48 7.16 21.93
N GLY A 180 24.43 7.74 21.33
CA GLY A 180 24.12 9.16 21.46
C GLY A 180 23.85 9.59 22.90
N GLY A 181 23.12 8.79 23.68
CA GLY A 181 22.87 9.05 25.10
C GLY A 181 24.14 9.02 25.96
N ILE A 182 24.98 8.00 25.75
CA ILE A 182 26.29 7.88 26.43
C ILE A 182 27.20 9.06 26.04
N PHE A 183 27.26 9.40 24.75
CA PHE A 183 28.03 10.52 24.25
C PHE A 183 27.57 11.86 24.85
N GLY A 184 26.25 12.05 24.99
CA GLY A 184 25.68 13.21 25.68
C GLY A 184 26.18 13.34 27.12
N THR A 185 26.23 12.22 27.85
CA THR A 185 26.75 12.21 29.23
C THR A 185 28.21 12.66 29.29
N PHE A 186 29.05 12.11 28.40
CA PHE A 186 30.46 12.48 28.30
C PHE A 186 30.67 13.95 27.98
N LEU A 187 29.89 14.52 27.06
CA LEU A 187 29.99 15.94 26.72
C LEU A 187 29.67 16.86 27.90
N GLY A 188 28.62 16.56 28.69
CA GLY A 188 28.29 17.39 29.84
C GLY A 188 29.30 17.27 30.98
N ILE A 189 29.94 16.11 31.16
CA ILE A 189 31.07 15.96 32.11
C ILE A 189 32.27 16.77 31.62
N MET A 190 32.61 16.67 30.33
CA MET A 190 33.77 17.34 29.74
C MET A 190 33.64 18.87 29.74
N ASP A 191 32.41 19.40 29.63
CA ASP A 191 32.10 20.83 29.76
C ASP A 191 31.88 21.28 31.22
N GLY A 192 31.68 20.33 32.15
CA GLY A 192 31.53 20.59 33.59
C GLY A 192 32.86 20.64 34.35
N LEU A 193 33.74 19.66 34.12
CA LEU A 193 34.99 19.50 34.88
C LEU A 193 35.95 20.71 34.82
N PRO A 194 36.19 21.35 33.67
CA PRO A 194 37.08 22.52 33.61
C PRO A 194 36.57 23.69 34.45
N LYS A 195 35.25 23.84 34.59
CA LYS A 195 34.64 24.91 35.41
C LYS A 195 34.85 24.67 36.90
N LEU A 196 34.88 23.41 37.31
CA LEU A 196 35.12 23.02 38.70
C LEU A 196 36.60 23.23 39.11
N SER A 197 37.53 23.13 38.15
CA SER A 197 38.94 23.45 38.35
C SER A 197 39.22 24.93 38.61
N MET A 198 38.26 25.82 38.36
CA MET A 198 38.38 27.28 38.58
C MET A 198 37.82 27.72 39.94
N MET A 199 37.51 26.77 40.83
CA MET A 199 36.93 27.05 42.13
C MET A 199 38.00 27.54 43.12
N ASP A 200 37.76 28.72 43.73
CA ASP A 200 38.62 29.29 44.77
C ASP A 200 38.00 29.05 46.16
N LEU A 201 38.67 28.23 46.97
CA LEU A 201 38.22 27.87 48.32
C LEU A 201 38.21 29.05 49.30
N SER A 202 38.86 30.17 48.94
CA SER A 202 38.81 31.40 49.73
C SER A 202 37.52 32.18 49.55
N ASP A 203 36.81 31.99 48.42
CA ASP A 203 35.48 32.55 48.15
C ASP A 203 34.40 31.47 48.24
N SER A 204 33.83 31.35 49.44
CA SER A 204 32.76 30.37 49.73
C SER A 204 31.49 30.60 48.91
N GLU A 205 31.21 31.84 48.49
CA GLU A 205 29.99 32.18 47.77
C GLU A 205 30.13 31.87 46.27
N GLY A 206 31.26 32.28 45.67
CA GLY A 206 31.62 31.93 44.29
C GLY A 206 31.75 30.42 44.08
N SER A 207 32.37 29.71 45.04
CA SER A 207 32.50 28.25 45.00
C SER A 207 31.15 27.53 44.99
N LYS A 208 30.18 28.01 45.76
CA LYS A 208 28.82 27.44 45.79
C LYS A 208 28.12 27.60 44.44
N LEU A 209 28.24 28.76 43.79
CA LEU A 209 27.65 29.01 42.49
C LEU A 209 28.25 28.11 41.39
N ILE A 210 29.57 27.92 41.41
CA ILE A 210 30.27 27.00 40.49
C ILE A 210 29.78 25.56 40.69
N MET A 211 29.64 25.13 41.96
CA MET A 211 29.13 23.80 42.29
C MET A 211 27.69 23.58 41.82
N ASP A 212 26.78 24.53 42.09
CA ASP A 212 25.38 24.44 41.66
C ASP A 212 25.26 24.37 40.12
N THR A 213 26.08 25.16 39.42
CA THR A 213 26.14 25.14 37.95
C THR A 213 26.66 23.81 37.43
N PHE A 214 27.66 23.21 38.09
CA PHE A 214 28.21 21.91 37.73
C PHE A 214 27.18 20.79 37.92
N LEU A 215 26.49 20.77 39.06
CA LEU A 215 25.45 19.79 39.35
C LEU A 215 24.29 19.87 38.36
N LEU A 216 23.85 21.07 37.98
CA LEU A 216 22.83 21.27 36.95
C LEU A 216 23.28 20.72 35.59
N LYS A 217 24.53 20.97 35.18
CA LYS A 217 25.09 20.46 33.92
C LYS A 217 25.16 18.93 33.92
N ILE A 218 25.63 18.31 34.99
CA ILE A 218 25.67 16.85 35.09
C ILE A 218 24.27 16.26 35.09
N SER A 219 23.33 16.85 35.84
CA SER A 219 21.95 16.39 35.86
C SER A 219 21.31 16.44 34.47
N PHE A 220 21.53 17.52 33.72
CA PHE A 220 21.07 17.62 32.33
C PHE A 220 21.75 16.58 31.43
N SER A 221 23.07 16.40 31.57
CA SER A 221 23.86 15.40 30.85
C SER A 221 23.35 13.96 31.09
N MET A 222 23.03 13.64 32.34
CA MET A 222 22.48 12.35 32.75
C MET A 222 21.08 12.13 32.17
N SER A 223 20.24 13.18 32.13
CA SER A 223 18.92 13.10 31.51
C SER A 223 18.98 12.76 30.02
N ALA A 224 20.02 13.20 29.31
CA ALA A 224 20.22 12.85 27.90
C ALA A 224 20.51 11.34 27.70
N SER A 225 21.27 10.71 28.60
CA SER A 225 21.50 9.26 28.58
C SER A 225 20.24 8.46 28.88
N ILE A 226 19.50 8.85 29.92
CA ILE A 226 18.22 8.21 30.25
C ILE A 226 17.25 8.32 29.07
N THR A 227 17.18 9.49 28.44
CA THR A 227 16.35 9.71 27.24
C THR A 227 16.81 8.83 26.08
N GLY A 228 18.11 8.75 25.80
CA GLY A 228 18.66 7.90 24.73
C GLY A 228 18.32 6.41 24.94
N ILE A 229 18.44 5.92 26.17
CA ILE A 229 18.07 4.52 26.51
C ILE A 229 16.56 4.31 26.36
N MET A 230 15.73 5.22 26.88
CA MET A 230 14.27 5.11 26.80
C MET A 230 13.76 5.11 25.35
N VAL A 231 14.31 6.02 24.53
CA VAL A 231 14.04 6.10 23.09
C VAL A 231 14.49 4.82 22.39
N SER A 232 15.68 4.30 22.70
CA SER A 232 16.18 3.04 22.16
C SER A 232 15.26 1.84 22.43
N VAL A 233 14.83 1.67 23.69
CA VAL A 233 13.89 0.60 24.07
C VAL A 233 12.56 0.78 23.33
N THR A 234 12.04 2.00 23.26
CA THR A 234 10.79 2.30 22.56
C THR A 234 10.89 2.00 21.06
N THR A 235 11.98 2.41 20.40
CA THR A 235 12.21 2.11 18.98
C THR A 235 12.36 0.61 18.74
N THR A 236 13.00 -0.11 19.65
CA THR A 236 13.14 -1.58 19.56
C THR A 236 11.77 -2.25 19.60
N LEU A 237 10.93 -1.89 20.58
CA LEU A 237 9.55 -2.38 20.66
C LEU A 237 8.76 -2.04 19.40
N PHE A 238 8.92 -0.83 18.88
CA PHE A 238 8.24 -0.40 17.66
C PHE A 238 8.69 -1.20 16.43
N ASN A 239 9.99 -1.45 16.28
CA ASN A 239 10.53 -2.25 15.18
C ASN A 239 10.00 -3.69 15.23
N THR A 240 9.87 -4.28 16.43
CA THR A 240 9.32 -5.62 16.62
C THR A 240 7.82 -5.69 16.33
N VAL A 241 7.02 -4.75 16.83
CA VAL A 241 5.57 -4.73 16.60
C VAL A 241 5.24 -4.52 15.12
N PHE A 242 5.99 -3.64 14.44
CA PHE A 242 5.80 -3.32 13.03
C PHE A 242 6.82 -4.05 12.14
N ALA A 243 6.98 -5.36 12.33
CA ALA A 243 7.91 -6.18 11.55
C ALA A 243 7.45 -6.33 10.08
N VAL A 244 8.07 -5.55 9.19
CA VAL A 244 7.73 -5.48 7.76
C VAL A 244 8.02 -6.80 7.03
N GLU A 245 9.16 -7.43 7.32
CA GLU A 245 9.59 -8.68 6.70
C GLU A 245 8.57 -9.80 6.89
N LYS A 246 7.96 -9.89 8.07
CA LYS A 246 6.92 -10.88 8.36
C LYS A 246 5.71 -10.68 7.46
N VAL A 247 5.24 -9.44 7.30
CA VAL A 247 4.10 -9.12 6.44
C VAL A 247 4.42 -9.43 4.98
N PHE A 248 5.66 -9.17 4.55
CA PHE A 248 6.12 -9.48 3.20
C PHE A 248 6.16 -11.00 2.93
N ILE A 249 6.72 -11.79 3.85
CA ILE A 249 6.74 -13.26 3.74
C ILE A 249 5.30 -13.79 3.69
N ASP A 250 4.44 -13.37 4.61
CA ASP A 250 3.02 -13.75 4.63
C ASP A 250 2.31 -13.40 3.31
N MET A 251 2.67 -12.27 2.68
CA MET A 251 2.11 -11.87 1.38
C MET A 251 2.56 -12.81 0.25
N VAL A 252 3.86 -13.11 0.20
CA VAL A 252 4.43 -13.98 -0.84
C VAL A 252 3.90 -15.40 -0.71
N GLU A 253 3.86 -15.95 0.51
CA GLU A 253 3.29 -17.28 0.78
C GLU A 253 1.81 -17.32 0.39
N ARG A 254 1.02 -16.30 0.72
CA ARG A 254 -0.40 -16.26 0.30
C ARG A 254 -0.56 -16.26 -1.21
N PHE A 255 0.26 -15.49 -1.91
CA PHE A 255 0.21 -15.41 -3.35
C PHE A 255 0.60 -16.75 -3.99
N GLU A 256 1.67 -17.37 -3.48
CA GLU A 256 2.14 -18.70 -3.91
C GLU A 256 1.07 -19.77 -3.66
N ASN A 257 0.57 -19.92 -2.44
CA ASN A 257 -0.49 -20.88 -2.12
C ASN A 257 -1.71 -20.70 -3.03
N THR A 258 -2.04 -19.45 -3.38
CA THR A 258 -3.13 -19.15 -4.32
C THR A 258 -2.83 -19.67 -5.72
N LEU A 259 -1.61 -19.50 -6.22
CA LEU A 259 -1.20 -20.04 -7.51
C LEU A 259 -1.15 -21.58 -7.49
N ASP A 260 -0.64 -22.18 -6.43
CA ASP A 260 -0.59 -23.63 -6.22
C ASP A 260 -1.98 -24.25 -6.28
N MET A 261 -2.94 -23.67 -5.54
CA MET A 261 -4.32 -24.13 -5.56
C MET A 261 -4.95 -24.07 -6.94
N VAL A 262 -4.65 -23.02 -7.72
CA VAL A 262 -5.15 -22.92 -9.11
C VAL A 262 -4.44 -23.93 -10.01
N TRP A 263 -3.14 -24.15 -9.82
CA TRP A 263 -2.34 -25.09 -10.59
C TRP A 263 -2.82 -26.52 -10.44
N ASP A 264 -3.07 -26.94 -9.19
CA ASP A 264 -3.56 -28.28 -8.84
C ASP A 264 -4.97 -28.53 -9.42
N ARG A 265 -5.78 -27.48 -9.56
CA ARG A 265 -7.13 -27.58 -10.10
C ARG A 265 -7.21 -27.48 -11.64
N SER A 266 -6.21 -26.88 -12.27
CA SER A 266 -6.18 -26.68 -13.73
C SER A 266 -5.86 -28.00 -14.45
N MET A 267 -6.30 -28.17 -15.70
CA MET A 267 -5.94 -29.35 -16.50
C MET A 267 -4.63 -29.11 -17.25
N ASP A 268 -4.56 -28.01 -17.99
CA ASP A 268 -3.42 -27.65 -18.84
C ASP A 268 -2.95 -26.22 -18.58
N ASN A 269 -1.83 -25.83 -19.21
CA ASN A 269 -1.37 -24.44 -19.23
C ASN A 269 -1.29 -23.87 -20.65
N ASP A 270 -2.24 -24.25 -21.50
CA ASP A 270 -2.26 -23.80 -22.88
C ASP A 270 -2.79 -22.37 -22.97
N VAL A 271 -2.05 -21.55 -23.71
CA VAL A 271 -2.44 -20.19 -24.07
C VAL A 271 -3.34 -20.29 -25.32
N PRO A 272 -4.62 -19.90 -25.25
CA PRO A 272 -5.53 -20.02 -26.38
C PRO A 272 -5.07 -19.08 -27.51
N VAL A 273 -4.57 -19.65 -28.60
CA VAL A 273 -4.14 -18.91 -29.79
C VAL A 273 -5.38 -18.58 -30.63
N GLY A 274 -5.84 -17.32 -30.60
CA GLY A 274 -6.88 -16.84 -31.52
C GLY A 274 -8.16 -16.24 -30.92
N LEU A 275 -8.26 -16.04 -29.61
CA LEU A 275 -9.36 -15.26 -29.02
C LEU A 275 -9.06 -13.76 -29.12
N VAL A 276 -9.90 -13.00 -29.84
CA VAL A 276 -9.76 -11.53 -29.99
C VAL A 276 -9.90 -10.77 -28.66
N GLU A 277 -10.61 -11.35 -27.68
CA GLU A 277 -10.66 -10.85 -26.29
C GLU A 277 -9.34 -11.06 -25.54
N PHE A 278 -8.42 -11.86 -26.07
CA PHE A 278 -7.19 -12.27 -25.42
C PHE A 278 -5.98 -11.74 -26.19
N ASP A 279 -5.82 -10.43 -26.22
CA ASP A 279 -4.59 -9.82 -26.75
C ASP A 279 -3.46 -10.00 -25.73
N GLU A 280 -2.35 -10.57 -26.22
CA GLU A 280 -1.18 -10.96 -25.45
C GLU A 280 -0.22 -9.78 -25.21
N HIS A 281 -0.26 -8.77 -26.09
CA HIS A 281 0.66 -7.62 -26.05
C HIS A 281 -0.01 -6.35 -25.56
N LYS A 282 -1.32 -6.39 -25.34
CA LYS A 282 -2.06 -5.25 -24.81
C LYS A 282 -1.65 -5.02 -23.36
N ASP A 283 -1.15 -3.82 -23.07
CA ASP A 283 -0.80 -3.48 -21.69
C ASP A 283 -2.06 -3.65 -20.83
N PRO A 284 -1.94 -4.24 -19.63
CA PRO A 284 -3.10 -4.52 -18.78
C PRO A 284 -3.88 -3.24 -18.47
N ILE A 285 -3.23 -2.08 -18.46
CA ILE A 285 -3.88 -0.77 -18.32
C ILE A 285 -4.78 -0.44 -19.53
N ASP A 286 -4.31 -0.70 -20.76
CA ASP A 286 -5.04 -0.42 -22.00
C ASP A 286 -6.12 -1.45 -22.32
N ALA A 287 -5.86 -2.72 -21.99
CA ALA A 287 -6.86 -3.79 -22.06
C ALA A 287 -8.04 -3.47 -21.14
N LEU A 288 -7.74 -3.08 -19.90
CA LEU A 288 -8.74 -2.76 -18.89
C LEU A 288 -9.42 -1.41 -19.11
N ALA A 289 -8.71 -0.40 -19.62
CA ALA A 289 -9.33 0.87 -20.00
C ALA A 289 -10.32 0.65 -21.16
N ALA A 290 -9.97 -0.17 -22.15
CA ALA A 290 -10.86 -0.53 -23.25
C ALA A 290 -12.09 -1.30 -22.78
N ASP A 291 -11.92 -2.28 -21.88
CA ASP A 291 -13.04 -3.08 -21.34
C ASP A 291 -13.95 -2.25 -20.44
N ALA A 292 -13.40 -1.35 -19.62
CA ALA A 292 -14.16 -0.40 -18.82
C ALA A 292 -15.06 0.48 -19.70
N LEU A 293 -14.49 1.00 -20.79
CA LEU A 293 -15.18 1.85 -21.76
C LEU A 293 -16.26 1.05 -22.50
N GLN A 294 -15.99 -0.20 -22.86
CA GLN A 294 -17.01 -1.09 -23.44
C GLN A 294 -18.14 -1.43 -22.46
N GLU A 295 -17.86 -1.63 -21.17
CA GLU A 295 -18.89 -1.84 -20.15
C GLU A 295 -19.75 -0.59 -19.94
N GLU A 296 -19.15 0.61 -19.90
CA GLU A 296 -19.91 1.86 -19.82
C GLU A 296 -20.77 2.07 -21.06
N LEU A 297 -20.24 1.84 -22.26
CA LEU A 297 -21.01 1.89 -23.51
C LEU A 297 -22.17 0.87 -23.51
N LYS A 298 -21.99 -0.32 -22.92
CA LYS A 298 -23.06 -1.32 -22.76
C LYS A 298 -24.11 -0.87 -21.74
N LYS A 299 -23.72 -0.22 -20.63
CA LYS A 299 -24.64 0.35 -19.63
C LYS A 299 -25.46 1.50 -20.22
N ASP A 300 -24.83 2.40 -20.97
CA ASP A 300 -25.51 3.50 -21.67
C ASP A 300 -26.49 3.00 -22.73
N LYS A 301 -26.14 1.95 -23.46
CA LYS A 301 -27.06 1.30 -24.41
C LYS A 301 -28.26 0.67 -23.68
N LYS A 302 -28.06 0.05 -22.51
CA LYS A 302 -29.17 -0.49 -21.69
C LYS A 302 -30.04 0.63 -21.11
N ALA A 303 -29.45 1.72 -20.64
CA ALA A 303 -30.17 2.89 -20.14
C ALA A 303 -31.02 3.53 -21.26
N LYS A 304 -30.45 3.76 -22.45
CA LYS A 304 -31.20 4.24 -23.63
C LYS A 304 -32.29 3.28 -24.09
N LYS A 305 -32.11 1.97 -23.97
CA LYS A 305 -33.12 0.97 -24.33
C LYS A 305 -34.26 0.86 -23.31
N SER A 306 -34.03 1.30 -22.06
CA SER A 306 -35.05 1.39 -21.01
C SER A 306 -35.91 2.66 -21.12
N ILE A 307 -35.39 3.70 -21.77
CA ILE A 307 -36.17 4.86 -22.21
C ILE A 307 -36.79 4.52 -23.57
N ARG A 308 -37.70 3.54 -23.60
CA ARG A 308 -38.68 3.52 -24.69
C ARG A 308 -39.69 4.63 -24.39
N PRO A 309 -40.01 5.51 -25.35
CA PRO A 309 -41.18 6.36 -25.21
C PRO A 309 -42.38 5.43 -25.07
N TRP A 310 -43.08 5.56 -23.95
CA TRP A 310 -44.48 5.20 -23.78
C TRP A 310 -45.20 5.21 -25.13
N GLU A 311 -45.51 4.03 -25.66
CA GLU A 311 -46.65 3.92 -26.56
C GLU A 311 -47.88 4.18 -25.67
N SER A 312 -48.46 5.36 -25.79
CA SER A 312 -49.74 5.68 -25.16
C SER A 312 -50.82 4.70 -25.61
N PRO A 313 -51.46 3.96 -24.70
CA PRO A 313 -52.64 3.18 -25.02
C PRO A 313 -53.89 4.08 -24.92
N THR A 314 -54.03 5.09 -25.77
CA THR A 314 -55.29 5.87 -25.84
C THR A 314 -55.49 6.50 -27.21
N LEU A 315 -56.29 5.85 -28.06
CA LEU A 315 -57.36 6.42 -28.90
C LEU A 315 -57.77 5.41 -30.00
N LYS A 316 -58.34 4.27 -29.58
CA LYS A 316 -59.39 3.63 -30.38
C LYS A 316 -60.72 4.13 -29.82
N GLN A 317 -61.10 5.34 -30.21
CA GLN A 317 -62.46 5.82 -29.98
C GLN A 317 -63.38 5.16 -31.01
N SER A 318 -64.27 4.35 -30.47
CA SER A 318 -65.43 3.74 -31.10
C SER A 318 -66.34 4.79 -31.76
N VAL A 319 -66.53 4.68 -33.08
CA VAL A 319 -67.75 5.17 -33.73
C VAL A 319 -68.65 3.96 -33.91
N LYS A 320 -69.49 3.70 -32.91
CA LYS A 320 -70.59 2.73 -32.94
C LYS A 320 -71.85 3.57 -33.19
N VAL A 321 -72.24 3.73 -34.46
CA VAL A 321 -73.54 4.30 -34.81
C VAL A 321 -74.60 3.24 -34.52
N ALA A 322 -75.43 3.49 -33.52
CA ALA A 322 -76.57 2.66 -33.17
C ALA A 322 -77.75 2.94 -34.12
N PRO A 323 -78.62 1.93 -34.37
CA PRO A 323 -79.68 2.01 -35.36
C PRO A 323 -80.90 2.80 -34.86
N ALA A 324 -81.50 3.57 -35.76
CA ALA A 324 -82.80 4.19 -35.54
C ALA A 324 -83.92 3.13 -35.65
N ALA A 325 -84.88 3.23 -34.73
CA ALA A 325 -86.03 2.36 -34.54
C ALA A 325 -87.05 2.42 -35.69
N PRO A 326 -87.98 1.45 -35.79
CA PRO A 326 -88.90 1.31 -36.91
C PRO A 326 -90.15 2.18 -36.72
N ALA A 327 -90.69 2.66 -37.83
CA ALA A 327 -92.06 3.14 -37.91
C ALA A 327 -92.75 2.46 -39.10
N ASP A 328 -93.89 1.87 -38.79
CA ASP A 328 -94.79 1.15 -39.67
C ASP A 328 -95.28 1.96 -40.88
N ASP A 329 -95.71 1.19 -41.87
CA ASP A 329 -97.05 1.25 -42.47
C ASP A 329 -97.12 1.63 -43.97
N LYS A 330 -97.92 0.81 -44.66
CA LYS A 330 -98.62 1.04 -45.95
C LYS A 330 -97.81 0.93 -47.25
N VAL A 331 -98.08 0.01 -48.17
CA VAL A 331 -99.31 -0.46 -48.88
C VAL A 331 -99.10 -0.16 -50.36
N ASP A 332 -99.58 -1.08 -51.21
CA ASP A 332 -99.83 -0.95 -52.66
C ASP A 332 -98.59 -0.90 -53.58
N LYS A 333 -98.56 -1.42 -54.81
CA LYS A 333 -99.38 -2.33 -55.62
C LYS A 333 -98.60 -2.45 -56.95
N ALA A 334 -98.76 -3.60 -57.60
CA ALA A 334 -98.84 -3.78 -59.06
C ALA A 334 -97.68 -3.36 -59.98
N GLY A 335 -97.34 -4.28 -60.89
CA GLY A 335 -96.57 -4.03 -62.09
C GLY A 335 -95.82 -5.26 -62.55
#